data_AF-A0A1Q3DBI4-F1
#
_entry.id   AF-A0A1Q3DBI4-F1
#
_cell.length_a   1.000
_cell.length_b   1.000
_cell.length_c   1.000
_cell.angle_alpha   90.00
_cell.angle_beta   90.00
_cell.angle_gamma   90.00
#
_symmetry.space_group_name_H-M   'P 1'
#
loop_
_entity.id
_entity.type
_entity.pdbx_description
1 polymer ?
#
loop_
_entity_poly.entity_id
_entity_poly.type
_entity_poly.pdbx_seq_one_letter_code
_entity_poly.pdbx_strand_id
1 'polypeptide(L)'
;FVDKRVMGGRNIDLNFCSSEFSFVSWLEDLNLIPLVQISDPFYIKLVKDFYSNLRIASNHNEEFALTSTVKGERIYLNARILASILHIPHAGIYVFEHKKWPEVEGFHPNHILSILYPNDPNVHPNMALTTNRLSVDHRLLHHLIVHQILPTGGGYAKLSRMQVFLMWCILSRIEFCFPLLMLKTMVRAFHQKKSVLPFGSILTKVFLHFHIRLEGEVATKLKKEDTYNKSTLNRMGWKKEQGIW
;
A
#
# COMPACT_ATOMS: atom_id res chain seq x y z
N PHE A 1 6.53 16.72 12.85
CA PHE A 1 5.44 15.76 12.56
C PHE A 1 4.04 16.35 12.71
N VAL A 2 3.86 17.41 13.52
CA VAL A 2 2.58 18.07 13.78
C VAL A 2 1.81 18.43 12.50
N ASP A 3 2.49 18.92 11.47
CA ASP A 3 1.82 19.36 10.22
C ASP A 3 1.67 18.26 9.15
N LYS A 4 2.24 17.07 9.38
CA LYS A 4 2.13 15.97 8.41
C LYS A 4 0.74 15.35 8.49
N ARG A 5 0.07 15.26 7.34
CA ARG A 5 -1.21 14.55 7.19
C ARG A 5 -1.01 13.05 7.39
N VAL A 6 -1.87 12.43 8.19
CA VAL A 6 -1.95 10.96 8.34
C VAL A 6 -2.86 10.39 7.25
N MET A 7 -2.43 9.32 6.61
CA MET A 7 -3.18 8.62 5.57
C MET A 7 -3.72 7.31 6.15
N GLY A 8 -5.04 7.20 6.26
CA GLY A 8 -5.71 6.04 6.85
C GLY A 8 -5.59 4.75 6.03
N GLY A 9 -5.46 4.88 4.70
CA GLY A 9 -5.51 3.75 3.78
C GLY A 9 -6.81 3.75 2.98
N ARG A 10 -7.02 2.70 2.20
CA ARG A 10 -8.27 2.40 1.48
C ARG A 10 -8.51 0.91 1.45
N ASN A 11 -9.76 0.52 1.34
CA ASN A 11 -10.16 -0.88 1.31
C ASN A 11 -11.14 -1.17 0.19
N ILE A 12 -11.47 -2.45 0.03
CA ILE A 12 -12.45 -2.92 -0.95
C ILE A 12 -13.70 -3.45 -0.25
N ASP A 13 -14.85 -3.24 -0.87
CA ASP A 13 -16.02 -4.09 -0.62
C ASP A 13 -15.76 -5.41 -1.35
N LEU A 14 -15.33 -6.45 -0.61
CA LEU A 14 -14.87 -7.69 -1.21
C LEU A 14 -15.97 -8.36 -2.05
N ASN A 15 -17.21 -8.39 -1.58
CA ASN A 15 -18.32 -9.05 -2.28
C ASN A 15 -18.64 -8.34 -3.61
N PHE A 16 -18.68 -7.00 -3.58
CA PHE A 16 -18.89 -6.23 -4.79
C PHE A 16 -17.68 -6.35 -5.74
N CYS A 17 -16.46 -6.21 -5.23
CA CYS A 17 -15.28 -6.21 -6.08
C CYS A 17 -15.00 -7.57 -6.72
N SER A 18 -15.18 -8.68 -6.00
CA SER A 18 -14.92 -10.03 -6.51
C SER A 18 -15.91 -10.46 -7.59
N SER A 19 -17.13 -9.92 -7.58
CA SER A 19 -18.15 -10.22 -8.58
C SER A 19 -18.03 -9.36 -9.85
N GLU A 20 -17.32 -8.24 -9.78
CA GLU A 20 -17.29 -7.23 -10.85
C GLU A 20 -15.90 -7.06 -11.47
N PHE A 21 -14.83 -7.45 -10.78
CA PHE A 21 -13.45 -7.15 -11.18
C PHE A 21 -12.50 -8.34 -10.97
N SER A 22 -11.57 -8.49 -11.91
CA SER A 22 -10.54 -9.52 -11.88
C SER A 22 -9.41 -9.22 -10.89
N PHE A 23 -9.18 -7.96 -10.52
CA PHE A 23 -8.04 -7.63 -9.65
C PHE A 23 -8.10 -8.30 -8.27
N VAL A 24 -9.28 -8.70 -7.81
CA VAL A 24 -9.43 -9.40 -6.53
C VAL A 24 -8.75 -10.77 -6.56
N SER A 25 -8.89 -11.53 -7.65
CA SER A 25 -8.26 -12.85 -7.76
C SER A 25 -6.73 -12.76 -7.79
N TRP A 26 -6.17 -11.70 -8.38
CA TRP A 26 -4.72 -11.44 -8.35
C TRP A 26 -4.21 -11.18 -6.93
N LEU A 27 -5.02 -10.57 -6.06
CA LEU A 27 -4.68 -10.35 -4.65
C LEU A 27 -4.88 -11.63 -3.83
N GLU A 28 -5.88 -12.44 -4.15
CA GLU A 28 -6.12 -13.76 -3.54
C GLU A 28 -4.95 -14.71 -3.79
N ASP A 29 -4.45 -14.77 -5.04
CA ASP A 29 -3.30 -15.61 -5.44
C ASP A 29 -2.03 -15.33 -4.61
N LEU A 30 -1.93 -14.15 -3.99
CA LEU A 30 -0.81 -13.73 -3.14
C LEU A 30 -1.17 -13.57 -1.66
N ASN A 31 -2.35 -14.02 -1.24
CA ASN A 31 -2.85 -13.88 0.14
C ASN A 31 -2.84 -12.41 0.64
N LEU A 32 -3.20 -11.46 -0.21
CA LEU A 32 -3.23 -10.02 0.11
C LEU A 32 -4.61 -9.49 0.48
N ILE A 33 -5.65 -10.32 0.41
CA ILE A 33 -7.02 -9.93 0.80
C ILE A 33 -7.10 -9.36 2.22
N PRO A 34 -6.47 -9.95 3.25
CA PRO A 34 -6.49 -9.38 4.60
C PRO A 34 -5.97 -7.94 4.66
N LEU A 35 -4.97 -7.61 3.84
CA LEU A 35 -4.37 -6.27 3.78
C LEU A 35 -5.31 -5.23 3.17
N VAL A 36 -6.06 -5.58 2.12
CA VAL A 36 -6.96 -4.67 1.41
C VAL A 36 -8.38 -4.62 1.99
N GLN A 37 -8.67 -5.40 3.02
CA GLN A 37 -9.92 -5.34 3.79
C GLN A 37 -9.81 -4.54 5.09
N ILE A 38 -8.61 -4.08 5.46
CA ILE A 38 -8.40 -3.30 6.69
C ILE A 38 -9.30 -2.05 6.68
N SER A 39 -10.21 -1.99 7.65
CA SER A 39 -11.18 -0.90 7.80
C SER A 39 -11.14 -0.24 9.19
N ASP A 40 -10.17 -0.63 10.01
CA ASP A 40 -10.01 -0.15 11.39
C ASP A 40 -9.94 1.39 11.43
N PRO A 41 -10.55 2.04 12.43
CA PRO A 41 -10.30 3.47 12.64
C PRO A 41 -8.82 3.71 12.94
N PHE A 42 -8.34 4.92 12.69
CA PHE A 42 -6.97 5.32 13.01
C PHE A 42 -6.90 6.53 13.92
N TYR A 43 -5.83 6.59 14.70
CA TYR A 43 -5.69 7.57 15.79
C TYR A 43 -4.55 8.51 15.44
N ILE A 44 -4.90 9.69 14.89
CA ILE A 44 -3.93 10.64 14.33
C ILE A 44 -2.83 10.99 15.33
N LYS A 45 -3.18 11.20 16.61
CA LYS A 45 -2.23 11.52 17.66
C LYS A 45 -1.23 10.38 17.89
N LEU A 46 -1.71 9.14 18.02
CA LEU A 46 -0.85 7.97 18.21
C LEU A 46 0.03 7.68 17.00
N VAL A 47 -0.51 7.82 15.79
CA VAL A 47 0.30 7.68 14.56
C VAL A 47 1.42 8.72 14.55
N LYS A 48 1.13 9.98 14.86
CA LYS A 48 2.15 11.03 14.94
C LYS A 48 3.18 10.78 16.04
N ASP A 49 2.74 10.26 17.20
CA ASP A 49 3.63 9.86 18.31
C ASP A 49 4.57 8.74 17.87
N PHE A 50 4.03 7.68 17.24
CA PHE A 50 4.79 6.58 16.66
C PHE A 50 5.89 7.07 15.70
N TYR A 51 5.54 7.94 14.76
CA TYR A 51 6.52 8.48 13.80
C TYR A 51 7.53 9.44 14.44
N SER A 52 7.14 10.18 15.47
CA SER A 52 8.04 11.12 16.15
C SER A 52 9.13 10.39 16.94
N ASN A 53 8.82 9.19 17.45
CA ASN A 53 9.74 8.35 18.20
C ASN A 53 10.36 7.21 17.36
N LEU A 54 10.12 7.19 16.04
CA LEU A 54 10.58 6.12 15.16
C LEU A 54 12.11 6.08 15.07
N ARG A 55 12.70 4.89 15.27
CA ARG A 55 14.12 4.61 15.13
C ARG A 55 14.33 3.34 14.32
N ILE A 56 15.39 3.31 13.54
CA ILE A 56 15.83 2.10 12.85
C ILE A 56 16.62 1.27 13.86
N ALA A 57 16.14 0.05 14.13
CA ALA A 57 16.81 -0.92 14.97
C ALA A 57 17.39 -1.99 14.04
N SER A 58 18.56 -1.72 13.46
CA SER A 58 19.29 -2.73 12.70
C SER A 58 20.77 -2.62 12.99
N ASN A 59 21.30 -3.65 13.65
CA ASN A 59 22.73 -3.96 13.68
C ASN A 59 23.09 -4.72 12.38
N HIS A 60 24.37 -4.77 12.00
CA HIS A 60 24.81 -5.34 10.71
C HIS A 60 24.41 -6.81 10.46
N ASN A 61 23.94 -7.55 11.47
CA ASN A 61 23.57 -8.98 11.39
C ASN A 61 22.10 -9.29 11.73
N GLU A 62 21.25 -8.29 12.00
CA GLU A 62 19.85 -8.51 12.39
C GLU A 62 18.88 -8.19 11.24
N GLU A 63 17.73 -8.87 11.24
CA GLU A 63 16.63 -8.54 10.33
C GLU A 63 16.21 -7.08 10.53
N PHE A 64 15.93 -6.37 9.43
CA PHE A 64 15.54 -4.97 9.49
C PHE A 64 14.29 -4.77 10.37
N ALA A 65 14.45 -3.99 11.44
CA ALA A 65 13.37 -3.67 12.37
C ALA A 65 13.28 -2.17 12.65
N LEU A 66 12.09 -1.77 13.09
CA LEU A 66 11.80 -0.44 13.59
C LEU A 66 11.50 -0.52 15.08
N THR A 67 11.91 0.52 15.80
CA THR A 67 11.45 0.74 17.17
C THR A 67 10.74 2.07 17.29
N SER A 68 9.79 2.16 18.20
CA SER A 68 9.14 3.40 18.58
C SER A 68 8.63 3.32 20.01
N THR A 69 8.28 4.45 20.59
CA THR A 69 7.59 4.53 21.88
C THR A 69 6.30 5.30 21.69
N VAL A 70 5.18 4.73 22.14
CA VAL A 70 3.85 5.36 22.05
C VAL A 70 3.19 5.23 23.41
N LYS A 71 2.76 6.36 24.01
CA LYS A 71 2.19 6.38 25.37
C LYS A 71 3.07 5.69 26.44
N GLY A 72 4.40 5.74 26.28
CA GLY A 72 5.35 5.11 27.20
C GLY A 72 5.66 3.64 26.92
N GLU A 73 4.89 2.98 26.06
CA GLU A 73 5.09 1.58 25.70
C GLU A 73 6.03 1.44 24.50
N ARG A 74 6.93 0.46 24.55
CA ARG A 74 7.91 0.20 23.49
C ARG A 74 7.33 -0.71 22.42
N ILE A 75 7.49 -0.30 21.17
CA ILE A 75 7.14 -1.08 19.98
C ILE A 75 8.46 -1.54 19.33
N TYR A 76 8.58 -2.84 19.07
CA TYR A 76 9.62 -3.43 18.22
C TYR A 76 8.94 -4.13 17.05
N LEU A 77 9.19 -3.67 15.83
CA LEU A 77 8.43 -4.08 14.65
C LEU A 77 9.39 -4.47 13.52
N ASN A 78 9.54 -5.77 13.28
CA ASN A 78 10.20 -6.33 12.09
C ASN A 78 9.16 -6.82 11.07
N ALA A 79 9.62 -7.27 9.90
CA ALA A 79 8.74 -7.66 8.81
C ALA A 79 7.86 -8.86 9.20
N ARG A 80 8.42 -9.83 9.94
CA ARG A 80 7.70 -11.01 10.42
C ARG A 80 6.55 -10.68 11.39
N ILE A 81 6.79 -9.80 12.36
CA ILE A 81 5.76 -9.35 13.31
C ILE A 81 4.67 -8.60 12.53
N LEU A 82 5.05 -7.69 11.64
CA LEU A 82 4.07 -6.95 10.84
C LEU A 82 3.22 -7.88 9.97
N ALA A 83 3.84 -8.89 9.34
CA ALA A 83 3.14 -9.89 8.55
C ALA A 83 2.11 -10.68 9.38
N SER A 84 2.50 -11.08 10.60
CA SER A 84 1.63 -11.78 11.54
C SER A 84 0.42 -10.93 11.94
N ILE A 85 0.64 -9.64 12.26
CA ILE A 85 -0.43 -8.68 12.61
C ILE A 85 -1.41 -8.48 11.45
N LEU A 86 -0.91 -8.50 10.22
CA LEU A 86 -1.71 -8.22 9.01
C LEU A 86 -2.24 -9.46 8.33
N HIS A 87 -1.87 -10.66 8.81
CA HIS A 87 -2.20 -11.95 8.19
C HIS A 87 -1.84 -12.02 6.71
N ILE A 88 -0.63 -11.57 6.35
CA ILE A 88 -0.10 -11.63 4.97
C ILE A 88 1.25 -12.36 4.91
N PRO A 89 1.69 -12.83 3.73
CA PRO A 89 3.00 -13.44 3.58
C PRO A 89 4.15 -12.49 3.94
N HIS A 90 5.23 -13.07 4.47
CA HIS A 90 6.50 -12.37 4.74
C HIS A 90 7.67 -12.88 3.89
N ALA A 91 7.39 -13.79 2.95
CA ALA A 91 8.36 -14.38 2.05
C ALA A 91 8.40 -13.64 0.69
N GLY A 92 9.20 -14.16 -0.23
CA GLY A 92 9.35 -13.63 -1.57
C GLY A 92 10.46 -12.60 -1.71
N ILE A 93 10.59 -12.08 -2.93
CA ILE A 93 11.62 -11.09 -3.27
C ILE A 93 11.35 -9.77 -2.55
N TYR A 94 12.42 -8.99 -2.34
CA TYR A 94 12.31 -7.62 -1.84
C TYR A 94 13.22 -6.71 -2.65
N VAL A 95 12.63 -5.63 -3.16
CA VAL A 95 13.36 -4.50 -3.75
C VAL A 95 12.66 -3.21 -3.32
N PHE A 96 13.43 -2.16 -3.08
CA PHE A 96 12.90 -0.83 -2.83
C PHE A 96 13.72 0.22 -3.57
N GLU A 97 13.33 0.47 -4.83
CA GLU A 97 14.00 1.39 -5.75
C GLU A 97 13.05 2.52 -6.15
N HIS A 98 13.58 3.72 -6.41
CA HIS A 98 12.78 4.91 -6.68
C HIS A 98 13.18 5.64 -7.95
N LYS A 99 14.43 5.51 -8.38
CA LYS A 99 14.98 6.26 -9.52
C LYS A 99 14.98 5.41 -10.78
N LYS A 100 15.45 4.18 -10.67
CA LYS A 100 15.56 3.24 -11.80
C LYS A 100 14.50 2.14 -11.74
N TRP A 101 14.49 1.29 -12.76
CA TRP A 101 13.72 0.05 -12.71
C TRP A 101 14.39 -0.92 -11.74
N PRO A 102 13.61 -1.67 -10.95
CA PRO A 102 14.15 -2.79 -10.17
C PRO A 102 14.91 -3.76 -11.07
N GLU A 103 16.07 -4.22 -10.61
CA GLU A 103 16.89 -5.23 -11.28
C GLU A 103 16.66 -6.55 -10.54
N VAL A 104 15.73 -7.37 -11.04
CA VAL A 104 15.34 -8.65 -10.46
C VAL A 104 15.26 -9.68 -11.58
N GLU A 105 15.68 -10.90 -11.30
CA GLU A 105 15.56 -12.02 -12.24
C GLU A 105 14.11 -12.17 -12.74
N GLY A 106 13.97 -12.34 -14.07
CA GLY A 106 12.66 -12.46 -14.73
C GLY A 106 11.89 -11.15 -14.92
N PHE A 107 12.30 -10.04 -14.32
CA PHE A 107 11.65 -8.75 -14.51
C PHE A 107 12.23 -8.00 -15.72
N HIS A 108 11.37 -7.71 -16.71
CA HIS A 108 11.69 -6.80 -17.79
C HIS A 108 10.57 -5.77 -17.96
N PRO A 109 10.86 -4.45 -17.91
CA PRO A 109 9.82 -3.41 -17.96
C PRO A 109 8.89 -3.51 -19.17
N ASN A 110 9.40 -3.89 -20.35
CA ASN A 110 8.55 -4.04 -21.54
C ASN A 110 7.43 -5.08 -21.37
N HIS A 111 7.64 -6.13 -20.57
CA HIS A 111 6.63 -7.18 -20.39
C HIS A 111 5.42 -6.66 -19.60
N ILE A 112 5.66 -5.93 -18.50
CA ILE A 112 4.55 -5.34 -17.75
C ILE A 112 3.91 -4.18 -18.52
N LEU A 113 4.70 -3.41 -19.26
CA LEU A 113 4.17 -2.30 -20.05
C LEU A 113 3.26 -2.77 -21.18
N SER A 114 3.54 -3.90 -21.83
CA SER A 114 2.63 -4.45 -22.84
C SER A 114 1.31 -4.96 -22.23
N ILE A 115 1.32 -5.42 -20.98
CA ILE A 115 0.09 -5.80 -20.25
C ILE A 115 -0.73 -4.57 -19.85
N LEU A 116 -0.06 -3.51 -19.36
CA LEU A 116 -0.72 -2.30 -18.88
C LEU A 116 -1.20 -1.38 -20.00
N TYR A 117 -0.53 -1.41 -21.17
CA TYR A 117 -0.80 -0.55 -22.33
C TYR A 117 -0.83 -1.37 -23.63
N PRO A 118 -1.73 -2.36 -23.78
CA PRO A 118 -1.67 -3.35 -24.87
C PRO A 118 -1.79 -2.76 -26.28
N ASN A 119 -2.40 -1.57 -26.41
CA ASN A 119 -2.69 -0.93 -27.70
C ASN A 119 -1.85 0.32 -27.98
N ASP A 120 -0.80 0.60 -27.20
CA ASP A 120 0.06 1.76 -27.41
C ASP A 120 1.43 1.35 -28.00
N PRO A 121 1.66 1.55 -29.31
CA PRO A 121 2.92 1.19 -29.95
C PRO A 121 4.11 2.05 -29.49
N ASN A 122 3.85 3.17 -28.82
CA ASN A 122 4.88 4.07 -28.33
C ASN A 122 5.24 3.81 -26.86
N VAL A 123 4.73 2.73 -26.25
CA VAL A 123 5.05 2.43 -24.85
C VAL A 123 6.51 1.98 -24.71
N HIS A 124 7.28 2.68 -23.86
CA HIS A 124 8.67 2.31 -23.60
C HIS A 124 9.09 2.64 -22.14
N PRO A 125 10.12 1.97 -21.58
CA PRO A 125 10.45 2.04 -20.15
C PRO A 125 10.88 3.42 -19.61
N ASN A 126 11.21 4.34 -20.51
CA ASN A 126 11.68 5.69 -20.17
C ASN A 126 10.60 6.76 -20.30
N MET A 127 9.40 6.40 -20.78
CA MET A 127 8.29 7.34 -20.92
C MET A 127 7.66 7.68 -19.56
N ALA A 128 6.88 8.76 -19.52
CA ALA A 128 5.99 9.03 -18.40
C ALA A 128 4.78 8.08 -18.45
N LEU A 129 4.56 7.33 -17.36
CA LEU A 129 3.49 6.35 -17.25
C LEU A 129 2.26 6.97 -16.59
N THR A 130 1.08 6.81 -17.19
CA THR A 130 -0.15 7.50 -16.79
C THR A 130 -1.31 6.53 -16.56
N THR A 131 -2.14 6.82 -15.57
CA THR A 131 -3.23 5.91 -15.15
C THR A 131 -4.46 5.98 -16.05
N ASN A 132 -4.62 7.03 -16.86
CA ASN A 132 -5.79 7.22 -17.73
C ASN A 132 -5.87 6.23 -18.90
N ARG A 133 -4.80 5.48 -19.18
CA ARG A 133 -4.75 4.46 -20.24
C ARG A 133 -4.82 3.03 -19.69
N LEU A 134 -4.90 2.88 -18.37
CA LEU A 134 -5.08 1.57 -17.73
C LEU A 134 -6.53 1.12 -17.85
N SER A 135 -6.75 -0.19 -17.92
CA SER A 135 -8.08 -0.78 -17.68
C SER A 135 -8.57 -0.46 -16.27
N VAL A 136 -9.88 -0.64 -16.03
CA VAL A 136 -10.50 -0.40 -14.72
C VAL A 136 -9.83 -1.26 -13.64
N ASP A 137 -9.62 -2.55 -13.91
CA ASP A 137 -8.90 -3.47 -13.01
C ASP A 137 -7.49 -2.99 -12.65
N HIS A 138 -6.67 -2.67 -13.67
CA HIS A 138 -5.31 -2.19 -13.45
C HIS A 138 -5.29 -0.87 -12.68
N ARG A 139 -6.26 0.01 -12.94
CA ARG A 139 -6.37 1.28 -12.22
C ARG A 139 -6.83 1.09 -10.78
N LEU A 140 -7.76 0.19 -10.51
CA LEU A 140 -8.17 -0.19 -9.14
C LEU A 140 -7.01 -0.83 -8.37
N LEU A 141 -6.25 -1.73 -9.00
CA LEU A 141 -5.05 -2.30 -8.42
C LEU A 141 -4.01 -1.22 -8.08
N HIS A 142 -3.72 -0.30 -9.02
CA HIS A 142 -2.81 0.83 -8.78
C HIS A 142 -3.29 1.69 -7.61
N HIS A 143 -4.58 1.97 -7.56
CA HIS A 143 -5.24 2.69 -6.48
C HIS A 143 -5.05 2.02 -5.12
N LEU A 144 -5.17 0.69 -5.03
CA LEU A 144 -4.88 -0.04 -3.79
C LEU A 144 -3.39 0.04 -3.44
N ILE A 145 -2.49 -0.08 -4.41
CA ILE A 145 -1.05 0.06 -4.17
C ILE A 145 -0.74 1.44 -3.58
N VAL A 146 -1.22 2.53 -4.17
CA VAL A 146 -0.87 3.90 -3.75
C VAL A 146 -1.61 4.41 -2.51
N HIS A 147 -2.60 3.67 -2.01
CA HIS A 147 -3.32 4.01 -0.79
C HIS A 147 -3.02 3.05 0.37
N GLN A 148 -2.79 1.77 0.10
CA GLN A 148 -2.69 0.72 1.11
C GLN A 148 -1.29 0.12 1.26
N ILE A 149 -0.54 -0.04 0.16
CA ILE A 149 0.73 -0.80 0.14
C ILE A 149 1.95 0.13 0.15
N LEU A 150 2.00 1.06 -0.80
CA LEU A 150 3.06 2.05 -0.97
C LEU A 150 2.43 3.46 -1.03
N PRO A 151 1.97 4.01 0.12
CA PRO A 151 1.18 5.23 0.07
C PRO A 151 1.99 6.45 -0.39
N THR A 152 1.40 7.24 -1.27
CA THR A 152 1.99 8.48 -1.79
C THR A 152 1.12 9.69 -1.48
N GLY A 153 1.77 10.80 -1.10
CA GLY A 153 1.10 12.07 -0.80
C GLY A 153 0.81 12.95 -2.01
N GLY A 154 1.27 12.56 -3.21
CA GLY A 154 1.11 13.32 -4.46
C GLY A 154 -0.11 12.88 -5.28
N GLY A 155 -0.25 13.43 -6.49
CA GLY A 155 -1.32 13.05 -7.41
C GLY A 155 -1.20 11.60 -7.90
N TYR A 156 -2.33 11.01 -8.26
CA TYR A 156 -2.47 9.60 -8.68
C TYR A 156 -2.59 9.42 -10.21
N ALA A 157 -2.31 10.48 -10.99
CA ALA A 157 -2.39 10.44 -12.44
C ALA A 157 -1.20 9.72 -13.11
N LYS A 158 -0.08 9.58 -12.39
CA LYS A 158 1.16 8.99 -12.88
C LYS A 158 1.55 7.77 -12.06
N LEU A 159 2.22 6.83 -12.70
CA LEU A 159 2.80 5.66 -12.03
C LEU A 159 4.31 5.85 -11.83
N SER A 160 4.80 5.49 -10.66
CA SER A 160 6.24 5.31 -10.45
C SER A 160 6.70 3.94 -10.95
N ARG A 161 7.98 3.80 -11.27
CA ARG A 161 8.58 2.51 -11.65
C ARG A 161 8.37 1.44 -10.57
N MET A 162 8.45 1.83 -9.29
CA MET A 162 8.17 0.94 -8.17
C MET A 162 6.71 0.48 -8.13
N GLN A 163 5.76 1.37 -8.42
CA GLN A 163 4.34 0.99 -8.47
C GLN A 163 4.06 0.01 -9.62
N VAL A 164 4.65 0.24 -10.79
CA VAL A 164 4.54 -0.67 -11.93
C VAL A 164 5.19 -2.02 -11.63
N PHE A 165 6.33 -2.01 -10.96
CA PHE A 165 6.99 -3.24 -10.50
C PHE A 165 6.10 -4.02 -9.53
N LEU A 166 5.45 -3.37 -8.57
CA LEU A 166 4.50 -4.04 -7.66
C LEU A 166 3.29 -4.58 -8.41
N MET A 167 2.78 -3.87 -9.41
CA MET A 167 1.73 -4.40 -10.29
C MET A 167 2.22 -5.64 -11.04
N TRP A 168 3.46 -5.65 -11.54
CA TRP A 168 4.05 -6.84 -12.16
C TRP A 168 4.14 -8.00 -11.18
N CYS A 169 4.60 -7.80 -9.94
CA CYS A 169 4.63 -8.87 -8.94
C CYS A 169 3.24 -9.47 -8.73
N ILE A 170 2.21 -8.61 -8.62
CA ILE A 170 0.83 -9.06 -8.39
C ILE A 170 0.26 -9.80 -9.61
N LEU A 171 0.40 -9.23 -10.81
CA LEU A 171 -0.13 -9.82 -12.05
C LEU A 171 0.60 -11.10 -12.46
N SER A 172 1.90 -11.19 -12.16
CA SER A 172 2.74 -12.36 -12.46
C SER A 172 2.82 -13.37 -11.31
N ARG A 173 2.06 -13.18 -10.22
CA ARG A 173 2.07 -14.05 -9.02
C ARG A 173 3.46 -14.24 -8.42
N ILE A 174 4.29 -13.21 -8.48
CA ILE A 174 5.61 -13.23 -7.85
C ILE A 174 5.44 -12.85 -6.39
N GLU A 175 5.80 -13.76 -5.49
CA GLU A 175 5.82 -13.47 -4.06
C GLU A 175 6.77 -12.30 -3.79
N PHE A 176 6.24 -11.27 -3.12
CA PHE A 176 6.98 -10.08 -2.76
C PHE A 176 6.80 -9.79 -1.27
N CYS A 177 7.87 -9.42 -0.57
CA CYS A 177 7.83 -9.15 0.87
C CYS A 177 7.21 -7.76 1.15
N PHE A 178 5.87 -7.68 1.08
CA PHE A 178 5.10 -6.46 1.37
C PHE A 178 5.34 -5.90 2.78
N PRO A 179 5.43 -6.71 3.86
CA PRO A 179 5.72 -6.19 5.19
C PRO A 179 7.03 -5.41 5.24
N LEU A 180 8.10 -5.91 4.62
CA LEU A 180 9.40 -5.23 4.59
C LEU A 180 9.33 -3.92 3.78
N LEU A 181 8.62 -3.92 2.65
CA LEU A 181 8.34 -2.70 1.88
C LEU A 181 7.60 -1.66 2.71
N MET A 182 6.61 -2.07 3.50
CA MET A 182 5.84 -1.16 4.36
C MET A 182 6.74 -0.54 5.43
N LEU A 183 7.57 -1.31 6.12
CA LEU A 183 8.53 -0.76 7.11
C LEU A 183 9.49 0.26 6.47
N LYS A 184 10.00 -0.05 5.28
CA LYS A 184 10.89 0.87 4.53
C LYS A 184 10.15 2.13 4.07
N THR A 185 8.87 1.99 3.76
CA THR A 185 7.99 3.12 3.47
C THR A 185 7.76 4.00 4.69
N MET A 186 7.63 3.41 5.90
CA MET A 186 7.58 4.18 7.15
C MET A 186 8.86 5.00 7.37
N VAL A 187 10.04 4.40 7.14
CA VAL A 187 11.33 5.11 7.23
C VAL A 187 11.44 6.23 6.22
N ARG A 188 10.95 6.02 5.00
CA ARG A 188 10.95 7.07 3.98
C ARG A 188 10.07 8.26 4.38
N ALA A 189 8.87 7.99 4.89
CA ALA A 189 7.95 9.01 5.38
C ALA A 189 8.51 9.76 6.60
N PHE A 190 9.27 9.09 7.45
CA PHE A 190 9.99 9.71 8.55
C PHE A 190 10.97 10.78 8.05
N HIS A 191 11.87 10.45 7.12
CA HIS A 191 12.92 11.35 6.63
C HIS A 191 12.41 12.50 5.74
N GLN A 192 11.34 12.30 4.98
CA GLN A 192 10.87 13.31 4.02
C GLN A 192 10.02 14.40 4.69
N LYS A 193 10.46 15.66 4.66
CA LYS A 193 9.74 16.80 5.28
C LYS A 193 8.31 17.01 4.75
N LYS A 194 8.11 16.96 3.42
CA LYS A 194 6.81 17.20 2.75
C LYS A 194 6.00 15.92 2.48
N SER A 195 6.22 14.85 3.24
CA SER A 195 5.52 13.58 3.05
C SER A 195 4.31 13.44 3.97
N VAL A 196 3.37 12.58 3.56
CA VAL A 196 2.29 12.08 4.42
C VAL A 196 2.81 10.98 5.35
N LEU A 197 2.15 10.78 6.48
CA LEU A 197 2.39 9.63 7.37
C LEU A 197 1.49 8.48 6.91
N PRO A 198 2.05 7.39 6.33
CA PRO A 198 1.26 6.30 5.80
C PRO A 198 0.68 5.41 6.91
N PHE A 199 -0.16 4.47 6.49
CA PHE A 199 -0.57 3.30 7.28
C PHE A 199 -1.36 3.59 8.56
N GLY A 200 -2.22 4.61 8.58
CA GLY A 200 -3.01 4.96 9.76
C GLY A 200 -3.79 3.76 10.35
N SER A 201 -4.60 3.08 9.54
CA SER A 201 -5.44 1.96 10.01
C SER A 201 -4.61 0.70 10.32
N ILE A 202 -3.51 0.52 9.59
CA ILE A 202 -2.54 -0.57 9.83
C ILE A 202 -1.81 -0.36 11.16
N LEU A 203 -1.41 0.87 11.47
CA LEU A 203 -0.79 1.20 12.76
C LEU A 203 -1.76 1.01 13.92
N THR A 204 -3.08 1.15 13.74
CA THR A 204 -4.04 0.73 14.77
C THR A 204 -3.90 -0.74 15.12
N LYS A 205 -3.76 -1.63 14.12
CA LYS A 205 -3.54 -3.07 14.38
C LYS A 205 -2.20 -3.31 15.10
N VAL A 206 -1.16 -2.56 14.75
CA VAL A 206 0.12 -2.58 15.47
C VAL A 206 -0.06 -2.14 16.93
N PHE A 207 -0.75 -1.03 17.17
CA PHE A 207 -1.02 -0.53 18.53
C PHE A 207 -1.78 -1.55 19.37
N LEU A 208 -2.79 -2.21 18.80
CA LEU A 208 -3.53 -3.28 19.50
C LEU A 208 -2.63 -4.47 19.83
N HIS A 209 -1.76 -4.89 18.91
CA HIS A 209 -0.81 -5.98 19.14
C HIS A 209 0.17 -5.69 20.30
N PHE A 210 0.63 -4.44 20.42
CA PHE A 210 1.51 -3.99 21.50
C PHE A 210 0.76 -3.45 22.73
N HIS A 211 -0.55 -3.74 22.85
CA HIS A 211 -1.39 -3.34 23.99
C HIS A 211 -1.38 -1.83 24.29
N ILE A 212 -1.18 -0.99 23.27
CA ILE A 212 -1.29 0.47 23.40
C ILE A 212 -2.75 0.82 23.66
N ARG A 213 -3.03 1.43 24.82
CA ARG A 213 -4.38 1.87 25.20
C ARG A 213 -4.94 2.91 24.22
N LEU A 214 -6.05 2.57 23.57
CA LEU A 214 -6.76 3.44 22.64
C LEU A 214 -7.87 4.25 23.33
N GLU A 215 -8.25 3.89 24.56
CA GLU A 215 -9.27 4.59 25.32
C GLU A 215 -8.89 6.07 25.52
N GLY A 216 -9.87 6.96 25.33
CA GLY A 216 -9.68 8.40 25.40
C GLY A 216 -9.04 9.04 24.17
N GLU A 217 -8.59 8.26 23.17
CA GLU A 217 -8.06 8.79 21.92
C GLU A 217 -9.18 9.07 20.89
N VAL A 218 -9.01 10.11 20.09
CA VAL A 218 -9.98 10.47 19.05
C VAL A 218 -9.77 9.60 17.80
N ALA A 219 -10.72 8.69 17.58
CA ALA A 219 -10.74 7.82 16.40
C ALA A 219 -11.13 8.59 15.14
N THR A 220 -10.35 8.42 14.06
CA THR A 220 -10.70 8.84 12.71
C THR A 220 -11.12 7.63 11.90
N LYS A 221 -12.38 7.60 11.44
CA LYS A 221 -12.89 6.51 10.60
C LYS A 221 -12.53 6.74 9.13
N LEU A 222 -12.34 5.67 8.38
CA LEU A 222 -12.33 5.73 6.93
C LEU A 222 -13.68 6.29 6.44
N LYS A 223 -13.63 7.11 5.40
CA LYS A 223 -14.85 7.66 4.79
C LYS A 223 -15.47 6.62 3.87
N LYS A 224 -16.74 6.78 3.51
CA LYS A 224 -17.42 5.91 2.54
C LYS A 224 -16.69 5.88 1.17
N GLU A 225 -16.04 6.97 0.80
CA GLU A 225 -15.24 7.10 -0.43
C GLU A 225 -13.85 6.43 -0.37
N ASP A 226 -13.44 5.96 0.81
CA ASP A 226 -12.20 5.20 0.97
C ASP A 226 -12.41 3.69 0.78
N THR A 227 -13.66 3.25 0.60
CA THR A 227 -14.03 1.88 0.24
C THR A 227 -14.39 1.79 -1.23
N TYR A 228 -13.70 0.96 -1.99
CA TYR A 228 -14.04 0.67 -3.38
C TYR A 228 -15.30 -0.20 -3.43
N ASN A 229 -16.43 0.45 -3.72
CA ASN A 229 -17.74 -0.14 -3.94
C ASN A 229 -18.43 0.59 -5.10
N LYS A 230 -19.62 0.13 -5.51
CA LYS A 230 -20.40 0.75 -6.60
C LYS A 230 -20.51 2.26 -6.49
N SER A 231 -20.78 2.79 -5.29
CA SER A 231 -20.93 4.24 -5.08
C SER A 231 -19.62 5.00 -5.28
N THR A 232 -18.51 4.45 -4.82
CA THR A 232 -17.18 5.07 -4.99
C THR A 232 -16.76 5.07 -6.45
N LEU A 233 -17.01 3.98 -7.18
CA LEU A 233 -16.71 3.88 -8.60
C LEU A 233 -17.54 4.89 -9.43
N ASN A 234 -18.83 5.03 -9.14
CA ASN A 234 -19.68 6.06 -9.76
C ASN A 234 -19.15 7.48 -9.51
N ARG A 235 -18.67 7.76 -8.28
CA ARG A 235 -18.04 9.07 -7.94
C ARG A 235 -16.71 9.29 -8.65
N MET A 236 -16.01 8.23 -9.01
CA MET A 236 -14.80 8.28 -9.83
C MET A 236 -15.09 8.45 -11.33
N GLY A 237 -16.37 8.46 -11.72
CA GLY A 237 -16.81 8.62 -13.10
C GLY A 237 -16.91 7.33 -13.90
N TRP A 238 -16.74 6.17 -13.26
CA TRP A 238 -16.94 4.87 -13.91
C TRP A 238 -18.39 4.46 -13.84
N LYS A 239 -18.91 3.95 -14.96
CA LYS A 239 -20.31 3.55 -15.11
C LYS A 239 -20.34 2.22 -15.84
N LYS A 240 -21.24 1.34 -15.40
CA LYS A 240 -21.46 0.05 -16.04
C LYS A 240 -22.29 0.25 -17.31
N GLU A 241 -21.73 -0.06 -18.47
CA GLU A 241 -22.38 -0.07 -19.78
C GLU A 241 -22.38 -1.48 -20.36
N GLN A 242 -23.56 -1.99 -20.75
CA GLN A 242 -23.72 -3.35 -21.30
C GLN A 242 -23.11 -4.48 -20.44
N GLY A 243 -23.06 -4.29 -19.12
CA GLY A 243 -22.51 -5.27 -18.19
C GLY A 243 -21.02 -5.13 -17.90
N ILE A 244 -20.33 -4.17 -18.52
CA ILE A 244 -18.88 -3.93 -18.38
C ILE A 244 -18.66 -2.53 -17.78
N TRP A 245 -17.66 -2.39 -16.90
CA TRP A 245 -17.31 -1.13 -16.20
C TRP A 245 -16.35 -0.23 -16.98
#